data_AF-A0A2V8INE7-F1
#
_entry.id   AF-A0A2V8INE7-F1
#
_cell.length_a   1.000
_cell.length_b   1.000
_cell.length_c   1.000
_cell.angle_alpha   90.00
_cell.angle_beta   90.00
_cell.angle_gamma   90.00
#
_symmetry.space_group_name_H-M   'P 1'
#
loop_
_entity.id
_entity.type
_entity.pdbx_description
1 polymer ?
#
loop_
_entity_poly.entity_id
_entity_poly.type
_entity_poly.pdbx_seq_one_letter_code
_entity_poly.pdbx_strand_id
1 'polypeptide(L)'
;MTPGHAGSSSRQISDEFLCRECEDRFSKRGERYVLAQCARPKGFALRDVLKTLPPLVENERFKVFDVTVSVGTPVEDYLYFAASVFWRAAARCWTLNGQTIQRLTLGPYEEQLRKYLLGELPFPHEVRLFVHVWSEERAGFTSIVPTSGRAPDGTHRHKFTIPGILFIILVGKTVATEIDAGALNSNAGSFMWLCPWSKDSLFEGMGALVMDALRARRGRRQP
;
A
#
# COMPACT_ATOMS: atom_id res chain seq x y z
N MET A 1 -2.47 -12.16 -28.85
CA MET A 1 -2.79 -11.16 -27.81
C MET A 1 -4.17 -11.49 -27.28
N THR A 2 -4.26 -12.09 -26.10
CA THR A 2 -5.54 -12.55 -25.52
C THR A 2 -5.95 -11.56 -24.42
N PRO A 3 -7.20 -11.08 -24.39
CA PRO A 3 -7.65 -10.13 -23.38
C PRO A 3 -7.58 -10.76 -21.99
N GLY A 4 -6.86 -10.11 -21.07
CA GLY A 4 -6.82 -10.48 -19.66
C GLY A 4 -8.23 -10.37 -19.07
N HIS A 5 -8.81 -11.52 -18.74
CA HIS A 5 -10.11 -11.59 -18.09
C HIS A 5 -9.96 -11.10 -16.64
N ALA A 6 -10.41 -9.88 -16.38
CA ALA A 6 -10.62 -9.39 -15.02
C ALA A 6 -11.88 -10.07 -14.46
N GLY A 7 -11.70 -11.23 -13.84
CA GLY A 7 -12.76 -11.90 -13.09
C GLY A 7 -12.91 -11.26 -11.71
N SER A 8 -14.02 -10.58 -11.44
CA SER A 8 -14.42 -10.26 -10.07
C SER A 8 -14.82 -11.56 -9.38
N SER A 9 -13.93 -12.05 -8.52
CA SER A 9 -14.13 -13.27 -7.75
C SER A 9 -14.16 -12.91 -6.27
N SER A 10 -15.31 -13.11 -5.62
CA SER A 10 -15.47 -12.99 -4.17
C SER A 10 -14.81 -14.14 -3.39
N ARG A 11 -14.13 -15.09 -4.06
CA ARG A 11 -13.42 -16.19 -3.39
C ARG A 11 -12.11 -15.66 -2.84
N GLN A 12 -12.01 -15.64 -1.51
CA GLN A 12 -10.76 -15.40 -0.82
C GLN A 12 -9.81 -16.58 -1.09
N ILE A 13 -8.55 -16.27 -1.41
CA ILE A 13 -7.48 -17.26 -1.38
C ILE A 13 -7.35 -17.70 0.09
N SER A 14 -7.77 -18.92 0.39
CA SER A 14 -7.68 -19.51 1.72
C SER A 14 -7.07 -20.91 1.60
N ASP A 15 -6.10 -21.18 2.46
CA ASP A 15 -5.39 -22.45 2.59
C ASP A 15 -4.93 -22.54 4.05
N GLU A 16 -4.75 -23.75 4.59
CA GLU A 16 -4.24 -23.97 5.96
C GLU A 16 -2.74 -23.68 6.01
N PHE A 17 -2.39 -22.39 5.94
CA PHE A 17 -1.00 -21.95 5.88
C PHE A 17 -0.44 -21.55 7.26
N LEU A 18 -1.21 -20.79 8.05
CA LEU A 18 -0.77 -20.29 9.34
C LEU A 18 -1.48 -20.99 10.48
N CYS A 19 -0.80 -21.08 11.63
CA CYS A 19 -1.45 -21.50 12.85
C CYS A 19 -2.51 -20.46 13.28
N ARG A 20 -3.46 -20.89 14.10
CA ARG A 20 -4.55 -20.05 14.61
C ARG A 20 -4.06 -18.76 15.29
N GLU A 21 -2.95 -18.82 16.01
CA GLU A 21 -2.38 -17.64 16.67
C GLU A 21 -1.88 -16.60 15.65
N CYS A 22 -1.21 -17.06 14.59
CA CYS A 22 -0.72 -16.18 13.52
C CYS A 22 -1.89 -15.58 12.71
N GLU A 23 -2.92 -16.37 12.39
CA GLU A 23 -4.13 -15.85 11.73
C GLU A 23 -4.84 -14.81 12.60
N ASP A 24 -5.03 -15.09 13.90
CA ASP A 24 -5.66 -14.16 14.83
C ASP A 24 -4.84 -12.87 15.01
N ARG A 25 -3.50 -12.99 15.03
CA ARG A 25 -2.58 -11.85 15.05
C ARG A 25 -2.81 -10.94 13.85
N PHE A 26 -2.88 -11.50 12.64
CA PHE A 26 -3.12 -10.75 11.41
C PHE A 26 -4.54 -10.17 11.35
N SER A 27 -5.54 -10.88 11.85
CA SER A 27 -6.91 -10.37 11.95
C SER A 27 -6.99 -9.14 12.86
N LYS A 28 -6.38 -9.22 14.05
CA LYS A 28 -6.43 -8.18 15.08
C LYS A 28 -5.55 -6.97 14.75
N ARG A 29 -4.41 -7.18 14.10
CA ARG A 29 -3.45 -6.13 13.71
C ARG A 29 -3.61 -5.83 12.22
N GLY A 30 -4.14 -4.67 11.88
CA GLY A 30 -4.30 -4.27 10.48
C GLY A 30 -5.57 -4.79 9.80
N GLU A 31 -5.73 -6.10 9.60
CA GLU A 31 -6.71 -6.62 8.64
C GLU A 31 -8.16 -6.21 8.95
N ARG A 32 -8.63 -6.41 10.19
CA ARG A 32 -9.99 -6.02 10.58
C ARG A 32 -10.23 -4.51 10.39
N TYR A 33 -9.28 -3.70 10.79
CA TYR A 33 -9.39 -2.25 10.69
C TYR A 33 -9.36 -1.81 9.23
N VAL A 34 -8.32 -2.16 8.47
CA VAL A 34 -8.11 -1.71 7.09
C VAL A 34 -9.23 -2.16 6.16
N LEU A 35 -9.73 -3.39 6.31
CA LEU A 35 -10.88 -3.87 5.55
C LEU A 35 -12.16 -3.13 5.91
N ALA A 36 -12.32 -2.61 7.14
CA ALA A 36 -13.44 -1.75 7.47
C ALA A 36 -13.36 -0.38 6.76
N GLN A 37 -12.15 0.08 6.43
CA GLN A 37 -11.91 1.38 5.80
C GLN A 37 -12.02 1.40 4.27
N CYS A 38 -12.02 0.24 3.61
CA CYS A 38 -12.05 0.13 2.15
C CYS A 38 -13.43 0.48 1.55
N ALA A 39 -13.49 0.60 0.22
CA ALA A 39 -14.74 0.93 -0.46
C ALA A 39 -15.80 -0.17 -0.28
N ARG A 40 -17.00 0.24 0.12
CA ARG A 40 -18.18 -0.60 0.33
C ARG A 40 -19.37 -0.03 -0.45
N PRO A 41 -20.42 -0.82 -0.73
CA PRO A 41 -21.60 -0.33 -1.44
C PRO A 41 -22.25 0.92 -0.81
N LYS A 42 -22.09 1.10 0.51
CA LYS A 42 -22.67 2.20 1.27
C LYS A 42 -21.72 3.38 1.54
N GLY A 43 -20.45 3.30 1.11
CA GLY A 43 -19.49 4.39 1.38
C GLY A 43 -18.03 3.95 1.34
N PHE A 44 -17.13 4.90 1.54
CA PHE A 44 -15.69 4.67 1.53
C PHE A 44 -15.01 5.47 2.64
N ALA A 45 -14.95 4.87 3.84
CA ALA A 45 -14.57 5.56 5.06
C ALA A 45 -13.18 6.22 5.01
N LEU A 46 -12.15 5.53 4.48
CA LEU A 46 -10.82 6.14 4.36
C LEU A 46 -10.83 7.39 3.47
N ARG A 47 -11.53 7.33 2.34
CA ARG A 47 -11.63 8.47 1.43
C ARG A 47 -12.31 9.64 2.09
N ASP A 48 -13.40 9.37 2.80
CA ASP A 48 -14.16 10.41 3.48
C ASP A 48 -13.29 11.08 4.56
N VAL A 49 -12.49 10.32 5.31
CA VAL A 49 -11.47 10.86 6.22
C VAL A 49 -10.44 11.72 5.47
N LEU A 50 -9.84 11.23 4.39
CA LEU A 50 -8.85 12.01 3.63
C LEU A 50 -9.42 13.32 3.10
N LYS A 51 -10.68 13.34 2.66
CA LYS A 51 -11.37 14.56 2.18
C LYS A 51 -11.59 15.61 3.27
N THR A 52 -11.47 15.26 4.55
CA THR A 52 -11.52 16.23 5.67
C THR A 52 -10.18 16.85 6.01
N LEU A 53 -9.07 16.28 5.51
CA LEU A 53 -7.73 16.76 5.81
C LEU A 53 -7.31 17.85 4.81
N PRO A 54 -6.52 18.85 5.23
CA PRO A 54 -5.90 19.77 4.29
C PRO A 54 -4.81 19.03 3.48
N PRO A 55 -4.86 19.07 2.13
CA PRO A 55 -3.82 18.45 1.32
C PRO A 55 -2.50 19.21 1.46
N LEU A 56 -1.38 18.48 1.54
CA LEU A 56 -0.05 19.04 1.43
C LEU A 56 0.31 19.42 -0.01
N VAL A 57 -0.16 18.59 -0.94
CA VAL A 57 0.03 18.76 -2.37
C VAL A 57 -1.31 18.49 -3.02
N GLU A 58 -1.71 19.37 -3.94
CA GLU A 58 -2.92 19.23 -4.72
C GLU A 58 -2.65 19.67 -6.15
N ASN A 59 -3.05 18.84 -7.11
CA ASN A 59 -3.13 19.19 -8.52
C ASN A 59 -4.28 18.41 -9.17
N GLU A 60 -4.45 18.57 -10.48
CA GLU A 60 -5.53 17.93 -11.25
C GLU A 60 -5.50 16.39 -11.23
N ARG A 61 -4.35 15.77 -10.91
CA ARG A 61 -4.14 14.32 -10.96
C ARG A 61 -4.22 13.66 -9.59
N PHE A 62 -3.81 14.35 -8.52
CA PHE A 62 -3.78 13.76 -7.19
C PHE A 62 -3.76 14.80 -6.07
N LYS A 63 -4.08 14.32 -4.87
CA LYS A 63 -3.85 15.01 -3.60
C LYS A 63 -3.01 14.14 -2.68
N VAL A 64 -2.10 14.75 -1.90
CA VAL A 64 -1.30 14.06 -0.88
C VAL A 64 -1.63 14.64 0.48
N PHE A 65 -1.89 13.76 1.45
CA PHE A 65 -2.23 14.12 2.81
C PHE A 65 -1.18 13.61 3.78
N ASP A 66 -0.85 14.43 4.78
CA ASP A 66 -0.13 14.00 5.96
C ASP A 66 -1.13 13.43 6.97
N VAL A 67 -1.18 12.11 7.09
CA VAL A 67 -2.11 11.41 7.97
C VAL A 67 -1.54 11.23 9.38
N THR A 68 -0.32 11.70 9.66
CA THR A 68 0.28 11.65 11.00
C THR A 68 -0.60 12.36 12.04
N VAL A 69 -1.30 13.42 11.62
CA VAL A 69 -2.16 14.25 12.48
C VAL A 69 -3.63 13.82 12.48
N SER A 70 -3.99 12.82 11.68
CA SER A 70 -5.37 12.37 11.57
C SER A 70 -5.76 11.52 12.80
N VAL A 71 -6.63 12.07 13.65
CA VAL A 71 -7.26 11.31 14.73
C VAL A 71 -8.04 10.14 14.11
N GLY A 72 -7.58 8.91 14.34
CA GLY A 72 -8.28 7.70 13.90
C GLY A 72 -7.78 7.07 12.60
N THR A 73 -6.69 7.54 11.98
CA THR A 73 -5.97 6.79 10.92
C THR A 73 -4.72 6.12 11.52
N PRO A 74 -4.82 4.89 12.03
CA PRO A 74 -3.68 4.16 12.58
C PRO A 74 -2.74 3.74 11.44
N VAL A 75 -1.72 4.56 11.20
CA VAL A 75 -0.65 4.31 10.21
C VAL A 75 -0.08 2.89 10.33
N GLU A 76 0.12 2.43 11.55
CA GLU A 76 0.65 1.10 11.85
C GLU A 76 -0.25 -0.03 11.36
N ASP A 77 -1.58 0.12 11.41
CA ASP A 77 -2.50 -0.90 10.91
C ASP A 77 -2.38 -1.06 9.39
N TYR A 78 -2.19 0.04 8.65
CA TYR A 78 -1.95 -0.01 7.21
C TYR A 78 -0.59 -0.60 6.85
N LEU A 79 0.47 -0.25 7.59
CA LEU A 79 1.80 -0.82 7.41
C LEU A 79 1.80 -2.32 7.68
N TYR A 80 1.22 -2.73 8.81
CA TYR A 80 1.13 -4.12 9.22
C TYR A 80 0.27 -4.94 8.26
N PHE A 81 -0.89 -4.43 7.87
CA PHE A 81 -1.75 -5.09 6.89
C PHE A 81 -1.02 -5.33 5.56
N ALA A 82 -0.42 -4.28 4.99
CA ALA A 82 0.29 -4.39 3.72
C ALA A 82 1.48 -5.37 3.81
N ALA A 83 2.30 -5.26 4.87
CA ALA A 83 3.40 -6.19 5.13
C ALA A 83 2.91 -7.64 5.18
N SER A 84 1.78 -7.89 5.86
CA SER A 84 1.22 -9.23 6.01
C SER A 84 0.80 -9.83 4.67
N VAL A 85 0.18 -9.03 3.80
CA VAL A 85 -0.25 -9.46 2.46
C VAL A 85 0.96 -9.75 1.56
N PHE A 86 1.94 -8.84 1.52
CA PHE A 86 3.15 -9.04 0.70
C PHE A 86 3.98 -10.23 1.19
N TRP A 87 4.13 -10.40 2.50
CA TRP A 87 4.84 -11.54 3.07
C TRP A 87 4.13 -12.86 2.74
N ARG A 88 2.80 -12.97 2.94
CA ARG A 88 2.04 -14.17 2.56
C ARG A 88 2.20 -14.50 1.07
N ALA A 89 2.14 -13.49 0.21
CA ALA A 89 2.32 -13.68 -1.23
C ALA A 89 3.75 -14.08 -1.63
N ALA A 90 4.77 -13.75 -0.82
CA ALA A 90 6.13 -14.23 -1.01
C ALA A 90 6.32 -15.64 -0.42
N ALA A 91 5.72 -15.94 0.73
CA ALA A 91 6.04 -17.15 1.51
C ALA A 91 5.84 -18.48 0.76
N ARG A 92 4.89 -18.55 -0.18
CA ARG A 92 4.63 -19.75 -1.00
C ARG A 92 3.87 -19.42 -2.28
N CYS A 93 3.84 -20.38 -3.20
CA CYS A 93 2.86 -20.36 -4.29
C CYS A 93 1.45 -20.62 -3.73
N TRP A 94 0.46 -19.99 -4.34
CA TRP A 94 -0.95 -20.08 -3.96
C TRP A 94 -1.77 -20.68 -5.10
N THR A 95 -2.97 -21.15 -4.79
CA THR A 95 -3.94 -21.62 -5.79
C THR A 95 -5.21 -20.80 -5.72
N LEU A 96 -5.66 -20.27 -6.84
CA LEU A 96 -6.92 -19.54 -6.96
C LEU A 96 -7.68 -20.04 -8.18
N ASN A 97 -8.91 -20.52 -7.99
CA ASN A 97 -9.75 -21.06 -9.07
C ASN A 97 -9.03 -22.13 -9.93
N GLY A 98 -8.26 -23.01 -9.29
CA GLY A 98 -7.49 -24.06 -9.97
C GLY A 98 -6.22 -23.57 -10.70
N GLN A 99 -5.91 -22.27 -10.64
CA GLN A 99 -4.69 -21.71 -11.22
C GLN A 99 -3.65 -21.44 -10.14
N THR A 100 -2.40 -21.82 -10.43
CA THR A 100 -1.26 -21.50 -9.57
C THR A 100 -0.88 -20.03 -9.70
N ILE A 101 -0.94 -19.31 -8.60
CA ILE A 101 -0.37 -17.97 -8.43
C ILE A 101 1.06 -18.15 -7.93
N GLN A 102 2.03 -17.73 -8.73
CA GLN A 102 3.44 -17.79 -8.37
C GLN A 102 3.73 -16.86 -7.19
N ARG A 103 4.62 -17.30 -6.30
CA ARG A 103 5.07 -16.48 -5.18
C ARG A 103 5.77 -15.20 -5.66
N LEU A 104 5.67 -14.14 -4.88
CA LEU A 104 6.49 -12.95 -5.08
C LEU A 104 7.95 -13.24 -4.73
N THR A 105 8.86 -12.57 -5.44
CA THR A 105 10.29 -12.54 -5.09
C THR A 105 10.62 -11.21 -4.44
N LEU A 106 10.58 -11.18 -3.10
CA LEU A 106 10.99 -10.01 -2.30
C LEU A 106 12.48 -10.05 -1.94
N GLY A 107 13.19 -11.14 -2.26
CA GLY A 107 14.60 -11.31 -1.92
C GLY A 107 14.84 -11.18 -0.40
N PRO A 108 15.84 -10.40 0.05
CA PRO A 108 16.18 -10.30 1.48
C PRO A 108 15.07 -9.66 2.32
N TYR A 109 14.15 -8.92 1.71
CA TYR A 109 13.07 -8.22 2.42
C TYR A 109 11.96 -9.17 2.89
N GLU A 110 11.87 -10.38 2.34
CA GLU A 110 10.90 -11.40 2.78
C GLU A 110 11.09 -11.74 4.27
N GLU A 111 12.33 -12.04 4.66
CA GLU A 111 12.64 -12.39 6.05
C GLU A 111 12.52 -11.18 6.98
N GLN A 112 12.88 -9.99 6.51
CA GLN A 112 12.72 -8.76 7.31
C GLN A 112 11.25 -8.46 7.59
N LEU A 113 10.37 -8.61 6.59
CA LEU A 113 8.93 -8.47 6.77
C LEU A 113 8.37 -9.56 7.69
N ARG A 114 8.85 -10.82 7.59
CA ARG A 114 8.47 -11.89 8.52
C ARG A 114 8.75 -11.50 9.98
N LYS A 115 9.96 -11.03 10.25
CA LYS A 115 10.39 -10.61 11.59
C LYS A 115 9.62 -9.40 12.08
N TYR A 116 9.35 -8.42 11.21
CA TYR A 116 8.47 -7.29 11.53
C TYR A 116 7.07 -7.74 11.94
N LEU A 117 6.47 -8.67 11.18
CA LEU A 117 5.15 -9.22 11.49
C LEU A 117 5.11 -9.97 12.83
N LEU A 118 6.23 -10.54 13.25
CA LEU A 118 6.40 -11.16 14.56
C LEU A 118 6.69 -10.17 15.70
N GLY A 119 7.00 -8.92 15.38
CA GLY A 119 7.41 -7.90 16.36
C GLY A 119 8.88 -8.00 16.76
N GLU A 120 9.69 -8.75 16.00
CA GLU A 120 11.12 -8.97 16.27
C GLU A 120 12.00 -7.85 15.69
N LEU A 121 11.54 -7.18 14.63
CA LEU A 121 12.24 -6.08 13.95
C LEU A 121 11.29 -4.92 13.65
N PRO A 122 11.80 -3.68 13.50
CA PRO A 122 11.03 -2.58 12.94
C PRO A 122 10.71 -2.83 11.45
N PHE A 123 9.81 -2.03 10.88
CA PHE A 123 9.52 -2.08 9.45
C PHE A 123 10.80 -1.83 8.64
N PRO A 124 11.10 -2.61 7.58
CA PRO A 124 12.35 -2.49 6.82
C PRO A 124 12.62 -1.09 6.28
N HIS A 125 13.81 -0.55 6.52
CA HIS A 125 14.15 0.80 6.08
C HIS A 125 14.23 0.89 4.55
N GLU A 126 14.68 -0.16 3.86
CA GLU A 126 14.81 -0.27 2.40
C GLU A 126 13.48 -0.56 1.67
N VAL A 127 12.37 -0.56 2.40
CA VAL A 127 11.02 -0.75 1.86
C VAL A 127 10.23 0.54 2.08
N ARG A 128 9.60 1.04 1.01
CA ARG A 128 8.70 2.20 1.08
C ARG A 128 7.31 1.79 0.64
N LEU A 129 6.34 1.98 1.53
CA LEU A 129 4.94 1.67 1.30
C LEU A 129 4.20 2.93 0.85
N PHE A 130 3.47 2.84 -0.24
CA PHE A 130 2.56 3.87 -0.73
C PHE A 130 1.12 3.35 -0.65
N VAL A 131 0.24 4.19 -0.11
CA VAL A 131 -1.20 3.90 0.00
C VAL A 131 -1.96 4.90 -0.87
N HIS A 132 -2.56 4.39 -1.94
CA HIS A 132 -3.29 5.15 -2.93
C HIS A 132 -4.78 4.86 -2.80
N VAL A 133 -5.54 5.89 -2.48
CA VAL A 133 -6.99 5.87 -2.24
C VAL A 133 -7.68 6.43 -3.47
N TRP A 134 -8.66 5.71 -4.00
CA TRP A 134 -9.35 6.12 -5.21
C TRP A 134 -10.29 7.30 -4.97
N SER A 135 -10.25 8.29 -5.87
CA SER A 135 -11.02 9.53 -5.74
C SER A 135 -12.46 9.41 -6.25
N GLU A 136 -12.75 8.48 -7.16
CA GLU A 136 -14.03 8.33 -7.84
C GLU A 136 -15.16 7.94 -6.89
N GLU A 137 -16.30 8.65 -6.93
CA GLU A 137 -17.45 8.36 -6.05
C GLU A 137 -17.87 6.90 -6.06
N ARG A 138 -17.93 6.29 -7.25
CA ARG A 138 -18.08 4.85 -7.46
C ARG A 138 -16.70 4.20 -7.58
N ALA A 139 -16.06 3.97 -6.43
CA ALA A 139 -14.84 3.18 -6.39
C ALA A 139 -15.17 1.74 -6.84
N GLY A 140 -14.33 1.15 -7.70
CA GLY A 140 -14.48 -0.25 -8.08
C GLY A 140 -14.29 -1.17 -6.87
N PHE A 141 -15.08 -2.24 -6.80
CA PHE A 141 -14.97 -3.29 -5.77
C PHE A 141 -13.94 -4.37 -6.13
N THR A 142 -12.99 -4.03 -7.00
CA THR A 142 -12.01 -4.97 -7.54
C THR A 142 -10.90 -5.21 -6.52
N SER A 143 -10.65 -6.48 -6.23
CA SER A 143 -9.43 -6.91 -5.56
C SER A 143 -8.45 -7.47 -6.58
N ILE A 144 -7.19 -7.05 -6.49
CA ILE A 144 -6.10 -7.55 -7.34
C ILE A 144 -5.08 -8.18 -6.40
N VAL A 145 -4.78 -9.46 -6.64
CA VAL A 145 -3.76 -10.20 -5.88
C VAL A 145 -2.38 -9.54 -6.02
N PRO A 146 -1.46 -9.78 -5.08
CA PRO A 146 -0.12 -9.20 -5.18
C PRO A 146 0.58 -9.57 -6.49
N THR A 147 1.18 -8.58 -7.15
CA THR A 147 1.91 -8.71 -8.41
C THR A 147 3.23 -7.97 -8.34
N SER A 148 4.21 -8.39 -9.15
CA SER A 148 5.51 -7.75 -9.27
C SER A 148 5.65 -7.03 -10.60
N GLY A 149 6.42 -5.95 -10.61
CA GLY A 149 6.89 -5.27 -11.80
C GLY A 149 8.20 -4.53 -11.52
N ARG A 150 8.77 -3.93 -12.55
CA ARG A 150 9.87 -2.97 -12.42
C ARG A 150 9.38 -1.59 -12.81
N ALA A 151 9.75 -0.60 -12.02
CA ALA A 151 9.59 0.80 -12.40
C ALA A 151 10.62 1.17 -13.51
N PRO A 152 10.40 2.26 -14.26
CA PRO A 152 11.31 2.66 -15.35
C PRO A 152 12.75 2.92 -14.90
N ASP A 153 12.96 3.30 -13.64
CA ASP A 153 14.26 3.49 -12.99
C ASP A 153 14.93 2.17 -12.58
N GLY A 154 14.30 1.02 -12.84
CA GLY A 154 14.78 -0.30 -12.47
C GLY A 154 14.37 -0.75 -11.06
N THR A 155 13.68 0.10 -10.28
CA THR A 155 13.24 -0.22 -8.92
C THR A 155 12.24 -1.37 -8.92
N HIS A 156 12.44 -2.33 -8.01
CA HIS A 156 11.50 -3.44 -7.83
C HIS A 156 10.22 -2.94 -7.14
N ARG A 157 9.09 -3.16 -7.81
CA ARG A 157 7.77 -2.69 -7.39
C ARG A 157 6.83 -3.87 -7.21
N HIS A 158 6.19 -3.97 -6.05
CA HIS A 158 5.12 -4.93 -5.82
C HIS A 158 3.85 -4.20 -5.41
N LYS A 159 2.69 -4.68 -5.86
CA LYS A 159 1.42 -4.03 -5.57
C LYS A 159 0.27 -5.01 -5.45
N PHE A 160 -0.74 -4.63 -4.67
CA PHE A 160 -2.03 -5.30 -4.63
C PHE A 160 -3.14 -4.27 -4.41
N THR A 161 -4.37 -4.67 -4.70
CA THR A 161 -5.55 -3.80 -4.56
C THR A 161 -6.60 -4.51 -3.73
N ILE A 162 -7.19 -3.77 -2.80
CA ILE A 162 -8.49 -4.07 -2.19
C ILE A 162 -9.48 -2.99 -2.66
N PRO A 163 -10.81 -3.15 -2.45
CA PRO A 163 -11.79 -2.18 -2.93
C PRO A 163 -11.41 -0.73 -2.61
N GLY A 164 -11.16 0.08 -3.64
CA GLY A 164 -10.81 1.50 -3.52
C GLY A 164 -9.40 1.84 -3.02
N ILE A 165 -8.58 0.86 -2.61
CA ILE A 165 -7.24 1.12 -2.04
C ILE A 165 -6.18 0.26 -2.74
N LEU A 166 -5.18 0.93 -3.30
CA LEU A 166 -4.00 0.33 -3.91
C LEU A 166 -2.81 0.48 -2.95
N PHE A 167 -2.18 -0.64 -2.64
CA PHE A 167 -0.96 -0.72 -1.85
C PHE A 167 0.21 -1.02 -2.76
N ILE A 168 1.30 -0.26 -2.64
CA ILE A 168 2.50 -0.42 -3.45
C ILE A 168 3.71 -0.42 -2.51
N ILE A 169 4.56 -1.44 -2.60
CA ILE A 169 5.89 -1.39 -2.03
C ILE A 169 6.93 -1.20 -3.13
N LEU A 170 7.85 -0.29 -2.88
CA LEU A 170 9.13 -0.20 -3.58
C LEU A 170 10.20 -0.78 -2.66
N VAL A 171 11.05 -1.64 -3.23
CA VAL A 171 12.10 -2.33 -2.47
C VAL A 171 13.45 -2.15 -3.13
N GLY A 172 14.47 -1.83 -2.33
CA GLY A 172 15.82 -1.57 -2.84
C GLY A 172 16.67 -0.75 -1.87
N LYS A 173 17.99 -0.94 -1.94
CA LYS A 173 18.95 -0.29 -1.02
C LYS A 173 18.91 1.24 -1.08
N THR A 174 18.56 1.82 -2.23
CA THR A 174 18.51 3.28 -2.45
C THR A 174 17.10 3.84 -2.34
N VAL A 175 16.07 3.00 -2.26
CA VAL A 175 14.65 3.43 -2.26
C VAL A 175 14.37 4.38 -1.10
N ALA A 176 14.93 4.11 0.08
CA ALA A 176 14.73 4.94 1.27
C ALA A 176 15.30 6.37 1.13
N THR A 177 16.33 6.55 0.29
CA THR A 177 16.97 7.85 0.07
C THR A 177 16.41 8.56 -1.16
N GLU A 178 16.05 7.81 -2.20
CA GLU A 178 15.61 8.34 -3.49
C GLU A 178 14.09 8.52 -3.55
N ILE A 179 13.33 7.67 -2.85
CA ILE A 179 11.88 7.54 -2.97
C ILE A 179 11.23 7.46 -1.57
N ASP A 180 11.49 8.49 -0.75
CA ASP A 180 10.92 8.63 0.58
C ASP A 180 9.64 9.48 0.59
N ALA A 181 9.58 10.53 -0.25
CA ALA A 181 8.45 11.45 -0.28
C ALA A 181 7.15 10.75 -0.67
N GLY A 182 6.11 11.01 0.12
CA GLY A 182 4.79 10.45 -0.13
C GLY A 182 4.63 8.99 0.32
N ALA A 183 5.66 8.36 0.88
CA ALA A 183 5.51 7.05 1.50
C ALA A 183 4.75 7.17 2.84
N LEU A 184 3.96 6.16 3.17
CA LEU A 184 3.27 6.05 4.46
C LEU A 184 4.28 5.93 5.62
N ASN A 185 5.40 5.26 5.38
CA ASN A 185 6.53 5.14 6.30
C ASN A 185 7.70 6.08 5.94
N SER A 186 7.41 7.29 5.45
CA SER A 186 8.43 8.29 5.17
C SER A 186 9.14 8.73 6.45
N ASN A 187 10.41 9.12 6.32
CA ASN A 187 11.18 9.75 7.39
C ASN A 187 10.66 11.16 7.77
N ALA A 188 9.73 11.74 7.01
CA ALA A 188 9.21 13.10 7.20
C ALA A 188 7.80 13.18 7.82
N GLY A 189 7.10 12.05 7.90
CA GLY A 189 5.69 11.96 8.24
C GLY A 189 5.06 10.74 7.57
N SER A 190 3.74 10.62 7.66
CA SER A 190 3.00 9.52 7.06
C SER A 190 2.06 10.03 6.00
N PHE A 191 2.25 9.56 4.77
CA PHE A 191 1.52 10.11 3.62
C PHE A 191 0.59 9.09 2.97
N MET A 192 -0.60 9.59 2.60
CA MET A 192 -1.56 8.86 1.76
C MET A 192 -1.97 9.72 0.58
N TRP A 193 -2.31 9.07 -0.52
CA TRP A 193 -2.64 9.70 -1.78
C TRP A 193 -4.11 9.53 -2.08
N LEU A 194 -4.77 10.59 -2.55
CA LEU A 194 -6.07 10.51 -3.17
C LEU A 194 -5.90 10.77 -4.67
N CYS A 195 -6.21 9.79 -5.50
CA CYS A 195 -5.95 9.83 -6.93
C CYS A 195 -7.02 9.04 -7.71
N PRO A 196 -7.30 9.39 -8.97
CA PRO A 196 -8.16 8.57 -9.82
C PRO A 196 -7.64 7.14 -10.00
N TRP A 197 -8.54 6.19 -10.17
CA TRP A 197 -8.23 4.85 -10.64
C TRP A 197 -7.80 4.89 -12.11
N SER A 198 -6.53 5.18 -12.36
CA SER A 198 -5.91 4.98 -13.67
C SER A 198 -5.24 3.60 -13.75
N LYS A 199 -5.06 3.09 -14.98
CA LYS A 199 -4.16 1.95 -15.23
C LYS A 199 -2.73 2.39 -14.97
N ASP A 200 -2.29 2.27 -13.72
CA ASP A 200 -0.89 2.12 -13.29
C ASP A 200 0.11 3.24 -13.67
N SER A 201 -0.36 4.45 -13.96
CA SER A 201 0.48 5.58 -14.40
C SER A 201 0.97 6.51 -13.27
N LEU A 202 0.69 6.18 -12.00
CA LEU A 202 0.98 7.08 -10.87
C LEU A 202 2.45 7.13 -10.42
N PHE A 203 3.40 6.53 -11.14
CA PHE A 203 4.84 6.67 -10.82
C PHE A 203 5.70 7.16 -12.00
N GLU A 204 5.13 7.43 -13.16
CA GLU A 204 5.88 8.15 -14.21
C GLU A 204 5.98 9.65 -13.83
N GLY A 205 7.06 10.01 -13.14
CA GLY A 205 7.51 11.41 -12.99
C GLY A 205 6.94 12.23 -11.83
N MET A 206 6.18 11.66 -10.89
CA MET A 206 5.52 12.43 -9.83
C MET A 206 6.28 12.53 -8.49
N GLY A 207 7.32 11.72 -8.28
CA GLY A 207 8.14 11.77 -7.06
C GLY A 207 8.81 13.13 -6.82
N ALA A 208 9.24 13.81 -7.89
CA ALA A 208 9.89 15.11 -7.81
C ALA A 208 8.98 16.20 -7.22
N LEU A 209 7.71 16.28 -7.65
CA LEU A 209 6.75 17.28 -7.18
C LEU A 209 6.46 17.16 -5.68
N VAL A 210 6.37 15.93 -5.16
CA VAL A 210 6.14 15.70 -3.73
C VAL A 210 7.39 15.97 -2.91
N MET A 211 8.58 15.62 -3.42
CA MET A 211 9.85 15.96 -2.78
C MET A 211 10.00 17.48 -2.61
N ASP A 212 9.66 18.27 -3.63
CA ASP A 212 9.79 19.73 -3.58
C ASP A 212 8.81 20.36 -2.60
N ALA A 213 7.56 19.90 -2.57
CA ALA A 213 6.56 20.37 -1.60
C ALA A 213 6.95 20.03 -0.14
N LEU A 214 7.47 18.83 0.11
CA LEU A 214 7.93 18.43 1.44
C LEU A 214 9.19 19.20 1.88
N ARG A 215 10.12 19.49 0.95
CA ARG A 215 11.28 20.36 1.21
C ARG A 215 10.86 21.79 1.57
N ALA A 216 9.90 22.36 0.84
CA ALA A 216 9.36 23.69 1.14
C ALA A 216 8.71 23.76 2.54
N ARG A 217 8.06 22.68 2.99
CA ARG A 217 7.49 22.59 4.34
C ARG A 217 8.56 22.45 5.44
N ARG A 218 9.64 21.69 5.19
CA ARG A 218 10.78 21.60 6.13
C ARG A 218 11.47 22.95 6.32
N GLY A 219 11.63 23.74 5.25
CA GLY A 219 12.19 25.09 5.31
C GLY A 219 11.34 26.10 6.08
N ARG A 220 10.02 25.91 6.17
CA ARG A 220 9.10 26.76 6.98
C ARG A 220 9.03 26.38 8.46
N ARG A 221 9.66 25.27 8.87
CA ARG A 221 9.64 24.75 10.26
C ARG A 221 10.94 25.00 11.03
N GLN A 222 11.95 25.63 10.44
CA GLN A 222 13.12 26.13 11.18
C GLN A 222 12.86 27.58 11.61
N PRO A 223 12.98 27.92 12.92
CA PRO A 223 12.85 29.28 13.40
C PRO A 223 13.97 30.19 12.91
#